data_AF-M1ZNT2-F1
#
_entry.id   AF-M1ZNT2-F1
#
_cell.length_a   1.000
_cell.length_b   1.000
_cell.length_c   1.000
_cell.angle_alpha   90.00
_cell.angle_beta   90.00
_cell.angle_gamma   90.00
#
_symmetry.space_group_name_H-M   'P 1'
#
loop_
_entity.id
_entity.type
_entity.pdbx_description
1 polymer ?
#
loop_
_entity_poly.entity_id
_entity_poly.type
_entity_poly.pdbx_seq_one_letter_code
_entity_poly.pdbx_strand_id
1 'polypeptide(L)'
;MKSKRLLAALVSCVVLTSVALAGCGGKETASGSKGADKEQYLNMILQEEPKSLDPAKSTDLYSSQVISEVYDGLTRLEVDEKGKDVVKPAGAEKWDVSEDGLKWTFHLRDYEWSDGKKVTAKDYEYGIKRNLDPKTASEYAYLLAPIKNANEYNAGKAKAEEVGVKALDDKTLEITLAGPCAYFLKITYFKLMMPQRQDIVEKYGEKFGTEASNMVFCGPFTIKEWVHANKMELVKNEKYWDAKSVKLNNVHMKIINNEAARMQELLNGGIDFS
;
A
#
# COMPACT_ATOMS: atom_id res chain seq x y z
N MET A 1 -0.52 64.91 67.29
CA MET A 1 0.06 64.53 65.98
C MET A 1 0.87 63.25 66.12
N LYS A 2 0.20 62.09 66.23
CA LYS A 2 0.83 60.78 66.57
C LYS A 2 0.07 59.58 65.97
N SER A 3 -0.61 59.75 64.82
CA SER A 3 -1.51 58.69 64.32
C SER A 3 -1.53 58.47 62.80
N LYS A 4 -0.52 58.95 62.05
CA LYS A 4 -0.49 58.78 60.57
C LYS A 4 0.79 58.18 59.97
N ARG A 5 1.70 57.65 60.79
CA ARG A 5 2.95 57.00 60.31
C ARG A 5 3.06 55.50 60.60
N LEU A 6 2.03 54.88 61.17
CA LEU A 6 2.01 53.44 61.48
C LEU A 6 1.12 52.60 60.54
N LEU A 7 0.41 53.23 59.60
CA LEU A 7 -0.44 52.53 58.63
C LEU A 7 0.24 52.23 57.28
N ALA A 8 1.47 52.71 57.05
CA ALA A 8 2.20 52.48 55.81
C ALA A 8 3.18 51.29 55.86
N ALA A 9 3.39 50.68 57.03
CA ALA A 9 4.31 49.54 57.20
C ALA A 9 3.60 48.17 57.36
N LEU A 10 2.27 48.16 57.50
CA LEU A 10 1.48 46.92 57.65
C LEU A 10 0.76 46.47 56.37
N VAL A 11 0.84 47.26 55.28
CA VAL A 11 0.28 46.89 53.96
C VAL A 11 1.37 46.35 53.02
N SER A 12 2.65 46.55 53.32
CA SER A 12 3.76 46.09 52.45
C SER A 12 4.34 44.72 52.79
N CYS A 13 3.80 43.99 53.78
CA CYS A 13 4.22 42.61 54.09
C CYS A 13 3.15 41.55 53.78
N VAL A 14 2.01 41.92 53.21
CA VAL A 14 0.95 40.96 52.80
C VAL A 14 1.00 40.65 51.30
N VAL A 15 1.85 41.33 50.52
CA VAL A 15 1.95 41.13 49.05
C VAL A 15 3.13 40.23 48.64
N LEU A 16 3.91 39.69 49.58
CA LEU A 16 5.08 38.84 49.27
C LEU A 16 5.00 37.38 49.77
N THR A 17 3.82 36.91 50.20
CA THR A 17 3.63 35.52 50.65
C THR A 17 2.49 34.78 49.95
N SER A 18 2.13 35.20 48.74
CA SER A 18 1.36 34.38 47.78
C SER A 18 2.26 33.65 46.77
N VAL A 19 3.54 33.46 47.10
CA VAL A 19 4.41 32.45 46.48
C VAL A 19 4.22 31.14 47.24
N ALA A 20 3.06 30.51 47.08
CA ALA A 20 2.81 29.16 47.55
C ALA A 20 1.68 28.51 46.73
N LEU A 21 2.07 27.62 45.83
CA LEU A 21 1.25 26.58 45.19
C LEU A 21 0.19 27.02 44.15
N ALA A 22 0.64 27.59 43.04
CA ALA A 22 -0.05 27.43 41.76
C ALA A 22 1.02 27.29 40.66
N GLY A 23 1.41 26.06 40.34
CA GLY A 23 2.39 25.86 39.27
C GLY A 23 2.80 24.41 38.96
N CYS A 24 2.67 23.49 39.91
CA CYS A 24 2.87 22.05 39.66
C CYS A 24 1.76 21.25 40.36
N GLY A 25 0.52 21.46 39.92
CA GLY A 25 -0.66 20.76 40.40
C GLY A 25 -1.68 20.50 39.28
N GLY A 26 -1.29 20.74 38.03
CA GLY A 26 -1.97 20.13 36.90
C GLY A 26 -1.64 18.66 36.98
N LYS A 27 -2.56 17.89 37.58
CA LYS A 27 -2.68 16.46 37.35
C LYS A 27 -2.41 16.28 35.86
N GLU A 28 -1.25 15.72 35.51
CA GLU A 28 -1.17 14.94 34.29
C GLU A 28 -2.22 13.86 34.50
N THR A 29 -3.47 14.19 34.13
CA THR A 29 -4.37 13.21 33.60
C THR A 29 -3.55 12.61 32.49
N ALA A 30 -2.90 11.48 32.83
CA ALA A 30 -2.36 10.50 31.92
C ALA A 30 -3.19 10.62 30.67
N SER A 31 -2.55 11.05 29.58
CA SER A 31 -3.14 11.22 28.26
C SER A 31 -4.17 10.13 28.07
N GLY A 32 -5.42 10.43 28.41
CA GLY A 32 -6.51 9.50 28.29
C GLY A 32 -6.61 9.42 26.80
N SER A 33 -6.12 8.31 26.23
CA SER A 33 -6.09 8.01 24.81
C SER A 33 -7.17 8.84 24.15
N LYS A 34 -6.78 9.98 23.56
CA LYS A 34 -7.70 10.70 22.68
C LYS A 34 -7.97 9.65 21.63
N GLY A 35 -9.19 9.10 21.65
CA GLY A 35 -9.61 8.10 20.68
C GLY A 35 -9.18 8.60 19.30
N ALA A 36 -8.80 7.66 18.43
CA ALA A 36 -8.27 7.98 17.12
C ALA A 36 -9.16 9.04 16.42
N ASP A 37 -8.55 10.03 15.78
CA ASP A 37 -9.25 11.14 15.10
C ASP A 37 -10.46 10.61 14.31
N LYS A 38 -11.63 11.23 14.42
CA LYS A 38 -12.82 10.77 13.70
C LYS A 38 -12.61 10.69 12.19
N GLU A 39 -11.73 11.51 11.62
CA GLU A 39 -11.46 11.51 10.19
C GLU A 39 -10.50 10.38 9.76
N GLN A 40 -9.66 9.87 10.66
CA GLN A 40 -8.66 8.81 10.41
C GLN A 40 -7.95 8.97 9.05
N TYR A 41 -7.20 10.04 8.87
CA TYR A 41 -6.41 10.27 7.66
C TYR A 41 -4.90 10.21 7.94
N LEU A 42 -4.14 10.06 6.87
CA LEU A 42 -2.69 10.23 6.86
C LEU A 42 -2.30 11.16 5.71
N ASN A 43 -1.65 12.27 6.02
CA ASN A 43 -1.02 13.15 5.05
C ASN A 43 0.44 12.74 4.88
N MET A 44 0.84 12.44 3.65
CA MET A 44 2.19 11.95 3.37
C MET A 44 2.72 12.50 2.05
N ILE A 45 4.00 12.26 1.83
CA ILE A 45 4.68 12.63 0.60
C ILE A 45 4.72 11.46 -0.38
N LEU A 46 4.56 11.81 -1.65
CA LEU A 46 5.06 11.07 -2.79
C LEU A 46 6.13 11.95 -3.46
N GLN A 47 7.40 11.54 -3.47
CA GLN A 47 8.47 12.49 -3.83
C GLN A 47 8.44 12.87 -5.32
N GLU A 48 8.00 11.97 -6.19
CA GLU A 48 7.76 12.30 -7.60
C GLU A 48 6.43 11.70 -8.09
N GLU A 49 6.00 12.18 -9.25
CA GLU A 49 4.86 11.63 -9.99
C GLU A 49 5.10 10.15 -10.35
N PRO A 50 4.12 9.25 -10.08
CA PRO A 50 4.16 7.88 -10.59
C PRO A 50 4.27 7.86 -12.12
N LYS A 51 5.25 7.12 -12.66
CA LYS A 51 5.37 6.99 -14.12
C LYS A 51 4.23 6.19 -14.73
N SER A 52 3.79 5.14 -14.04
CA SER A 52 2.67 4.30 -14.45
C SER A 52 2.18 3.44 -13.30
N LEU A 53 0.88 3.41 -13.07
CA LEU A 53 0.24 2.52 -12.11
C LEU A 53 -0.23 1.19 -12.72
N ASP A 54 0.17 0.88 -13.96
CA ASP A 54 0.01 -0.44 -14.54
C ASP A 54 1.08 -1.38 -13.93
N PRO A 55 0.69 -2.46 -13.23
CA PRO A 55 1.64 -3.40 -12.62
C PRO A 55 2.65 -3.99 -13.61
N ALA A 56 2.31 -4.08 -14.90
CA ALA A 56 3.20 -4.58 -15.95
C ALA A 56 4.25 -3.56 -16.42
N LYS A 57 3.98 -2.26 -16.25
CA LYS A 57 4.79 -1.16 -16.81
C LYS A 57 5.52 -0.33 -15.77
N SER A 58 5.08 -0.40 -14.51
CA SER A 58 5.69 0.31 -13.40
C SER A 58 7.13 -0.14 -13.13
N THR A 59 8.08 0.80 -13.09
CA THR A 59 9.49 0.52 -12.78
C THR A 59 10.09 1.43 -11.71
N ASP A 60 9.39 2.48 -11.31
CA ASP A 60 9.84 3.40 -10.27
C ASP A 60 9.25 3.09 -8.89
N LEU A 61 9.88 3.66 -7.86
CA LEU A 61 9.51 3.47 -6.46
C LEU A 61 8.13 4.06 -6.15
N TYR A 62 7.80 5.24 -6.69
CA TYR A 62 6.59 5.99 -6.36
C TYR A 62 5.33 5.31 -6.90
N SER A 63 5.40 4.80 -8.14
CA SER A 63 4.38 3.92 -8.68
C SER A 63 4.23 2.66 -7.84
N SER A 64 5.32 2.05 -7.39
CA SER A 64 5.28 0.83 -6.56
C SER A 64 4.62 1.08 -5.20
N GLN A 65 4.90 2.25 -4.60
CA GLN A 65 4.30 2.71 -3.34
C GLN A 65 2.79 2.90 -3.46
N VAL A 66 2.28 3.44 -4.59
CA VAL A 66 0.83 3.55 -4.81
C VAL A 66 0.21 2.18 -5.11
N ILE A 67 0.85 1.38 -5.99
CA ILE A 67 0.35 0.06 -6.39
C ILE A 67 0.16 -0.86 -5.19
N SER A 68 1.08 -0.85 -4.21
CA SER A 68 0.96 -1.68 -2.99
C SER A 68 -0.25 -1.34 -2.12
N GLU A 69 -0.79 -0.13 -2.25
CA GLU A 69 -1.96 0.31 -1.48
C GLU A 69 -3.30 0.02 -2.20
N VAL A 70 -3.28 -0.15 -3.52
CA VAL A 70 -4.51 -0.25 -4.34
C VAL A 70 -4.71 -1.62 -5.02
N TYR A 71 -3.68 -2.46 -5.02
CA TYR A 71 -3.77 -3.86 -5.43
C TYR A 71 -3.32 -4.78 -4.29
N ASP A 72 -3.72 -6.05 -4.36
CA ASP A 72 -3.27 -7.07 -3.42
C ASP A 72 -2.69 -8.27 -4.16
N GLY A 73 -1.50 -8.73 -3.74
CA GLY A 73 -0.79 -9.85 -4.35
C GLY A 73 -1.39 -11.20 -3.95
N LEU A 74 -0.77 -12.30 -4.38
CA LEU A 74 -1.09 -13.62 -3.80
C LEU A 74 -0.69 -13.65 -2.32
N THR A 75 0.46 -13.04 -2.03
CA THR A 75 0.97 -12.81 -0.68
C THR A 75 1.29 -11.33 -0.48
N ARG A 76 1.61 -10.95 0.75
CA ARG A 76 2.07 -9.60 1.12
C ARG A 76 3.29 -9.68 2.02
N LEU A 77 4.09 -8.62 2.02
CA LEU A 77 5.21 -8.48 2.92
C LEU A 77 4.74 -7.76 4.19
N GLU A 78 5.00 -8.34 5.35
CA GLU A 78 4.78 -7.71 6.66
C GLU A 78 6.09 -7.72 7.45
N VAL A 79 6.17 -6.84 8.45
CA VAL A 79 7.26 -6.85 9.43
C VAL A 79 6.73 -7.47 10.71
N ASP A 80 7.38 -8.54 11.18
CA ASP A 80 7.01 -9.18 12.45
C ASP A 80 7.40 -8.34 13.68
N GLU A 81 6.98 -8.79 14.87
CA GLU A 81 7.28 -8.10 16.14
C GLU A 81 8.79 -7.93 16.43
N LYS A 82 9.64 -8.67 15.72
CA LYS A 82 11.11 -8.64 15.85
C LYS A 82 11.76 -7.78 14.76
N GLY A 83 10.97 -7.09 13.94
CA GLY A 83 11.48 -6.25 12.86
C GLY A 83 11.92 -7.03 11.62
N LYS A 84 11.50 -8.29 11.47
CA LYS A 84 11.88 -9.12 10.32
C LYS A 84 10.78 -9.17 9.28
N ASP A 85 11.18 -9.01 8.03
CA ASP A 85 10.36 -9.25 6.86
C ASP A 85 9.83 -10.70 6.81
N VAL A 86 8.52 -10.83 6.78
CA VAL A 86 7.80 -12.10 6.70
C VAL A 86 6.76 -12.02 5.59
N VAL A 87 6.72 -13.06 4.75
CA VAL A 87 5.69 -13.19 3.73
C VAL A 87 4.44 -13.78 4.37
N LYS A 88 3.29 -13.13 4.15
CA LYS A 88 2.00 -13.48 4.72
C LYS A 88 0.94 -13.71 3.63
N PRO A 89 -0.10 -14.51 3.91
CA PRO A 89 -1.24 -14.65 3.00
C PRO A 89 -1.89 -13.28 2.72
N ALA A 90 -2.26 -13.06 1.47
CA ALA A 90 -2.94 -11.85 1.01
C ALA A 90 -4.16 -12.25 0.17
N GLY A 91 -4.19 -12.04 -1.14
CA GLY A 91 -5.25 -12.58 -2.01
C GLY A 91 -5.39 -14.11 -1.94
N ALA A 92 -4.30 -14.84 -1.65
CA ALA A 92 -4.36 -16.24 -1.26
C ALA A 92 -4.55 -16.40 0.26
N GLU A 93 -5.32 -17.41 0.68
CA GLU A 93 -5.44 -17.83 2.09
C GLU A 93 -4.28 -18.73 2.51
N LYS A 94 -3.85 -19.59 1.59
CA LYS A 94 -2.80 -20.59 1.78
C LYS A 94 -2.27 -21.06 0.44
N TRP A 95 -1.18 -21.82 0.47
CA TRP A 95 -0.65 -22.51 -0.70
C TRP A 95 -0.04 -23.85 -0.30
N ASP A 96 -0.10 -24.80 -1.24
CA ASP A 96 0.56 -26.09 -1.14
C ASP A 96 1.78 -26.11 -2.07
N VAL A 97 2.84 -26.80 -1.67
CA VAL A 97 4.07 -26.98 -2.46
C VAL A 97 4.33 -28.47 -2.64
N SER A 98 4.56 -28.91 -3.88
CA SER A 98 4.92 -30.29 -4.16
C SER A 98 6.27 -30.68 -3.52
N GLU A 99 6.49 -31.99 -3.33
CA GLU A 99 7.71 -32.52 -2.70
C GLU A 99 8.99 -32.11 -3.44
N ASP A 100 8.94 -31.96 -4.76
CA ASP A 100 10.05 -31.50 -5.61
C ASP A 100 10.23 -29.97 -5.62
N GLY A 101 9.33 -29.22 -4.96
CA GLY A 101 9.36 -27.75 -4.90
C GLY A 101 8.97 -27.04 -6.19
N LEU A 102 8.48 -27.77 -7.20
CA LEU A 102 8.22 -27.22 -8.53
C LEU A 102 6.79 -26.71 -8.72
N LYS A 103 5.81 -27.32 -8.05
CA LYS A 103 4.40 -26.98 -8.19
C LYS A 103 3.91 -26.27 -6.95
N TRP A 104 3.36 -25.08 -7.14
CA TRP A 104 2.76 -24.23 -6.12
C TRP A 104 1.28 -24.05 -6.43
N THR A 105 0.42 -24.45 -5.49
CA THR A 105 -1.04 -24.33 -5.64
C THR A 105 -1.56 -23.32 -4.64
N PHE A 106 -1.95 -22.14 -5.12
CA PHE A 106 -2.52 -21.07 -4.30
C PHE A 106 -4.04 -21.20 -4.24
N HIS A 107 -4.57 -21.12 -3.02
CA HIS A 107 -6.01 -21.12 -2.75
C HIS A 107 -6.45 -19.70 -2.42
N LEU A 108 -7.23 -19.10 -3.30
CA LEU A 108 -7.69 -17.72 -3.18
C LEU A 108 -8.84 -17.60 -2.18
N ARG A 109 -8.85 -16.50 -1.43
CA ARG A 109 -10.00 -16.14 -0.61
C ARG A 109 -11.13 -15.58 -1.45
N ASP A 110 -12.28 -15.38 -0.82
CA ASP A 110 -13.33 -14.54 -1.39
C ASP A 110 -12.99 -13.06 -1.22
N TYR A 111 -12.80 -12.35 -2.33
CA TYR A 111 -12.63 -10.90 -2.33
C TYR A 111 -13.03 -10.29 -3.68
N GLU A 112 -13.18 -8.96 -3.67
CA GLU A 112 -13.79 -8.21 -4.75
C GLU A 112 -12.87 -7.09 -5.25
N TRP A 113 -12.97 -6.86 -6.55
CA TRP A 113 -12.58 -5.61 -7.18
C TRP A 113 -13.46 -4.46 -6.67
N SER A 114 -12.98 -3.23 -6.77
CA SER A 114 -13.70 -2.03 -6.34
C SER A 114 -15.02 -1.83 -7.08
N ASP A 115 -15.17 -2.39 -8.28
CA ASP A 115 -16.42 -2.44 -9.05
C ASP A 115 -17.43 -3.50 -8.55
N GLY A 116 -17.06 -4.35 -7.59
CA GLY A 116 -17.89 -5.41 -7.00
C GLY A 116 -17.82 -6.75 -7.72
N LYS A 117 -17.05 -6.87 -8.81
CA LYS A 117 -16.78 -8.18 -9.41
C LYS A 117 -15.80 -8.96 -8.54
N LYS A 118 -15.92 -10.29 -8.53
CA LYS A 118 -14.99 -11.17 -7.81
C LYS A 118 -13.61 -11.11 -8.44
N VAL A 119 -12.58 -11.13 -7.59
CA VAL A 119 -11.22 -11.43 -8.03
C VAL A 119 -11.08 -12.94 -8.15
N THR A 120 -10.53 -13.42 -9.26
CA THR A 120 -10.42 -14.86 -9.55
C THR A 120 -9.01 -15.27 -9.93
N ALA A 121 -8.73 -16.57 -9.93
CA ALA A 121 -7.45 -17.10 -10.41
C ALA A 121 -7.16 -16.74 -11.88
N LYS A 122 -8.21 -16.49 -12.68
CA LYS A 122 -8.05 -16.02 -14.07
C LYS A 122 -7.46 -14.62 -14.15
N ASP A 123 -7.75 -13.73 -13.19
CA ASP A 123 -7.17 -12.40 -13.15
C ASP A 123 -5.66 -12.46 -12.87
N TYR A 124 -5.25 -13.39 -12.01
CA TYR A 124 -3.83 -13.68 -11.75
C TYR A 124 -3.14 -14.32 -12.94
N GLU A 125 -3.75 -15.35 -13.54
CA GLU A 125 -3.21 -16.02 -14.72
C GLU A 125 -3.01 -15.03 -15.88
N TYR A 126 -4.02 -14.21 -16.15
CA TYR A 126 -3.95 -13.16 -17.15
C TYR A 126 -2.84 -12.15 -16.83
N GLY A 127 -2.79 -11.61 -15.60
CA GLY A 127 -1.79 -10.63 -15.21
C GLY A 127 -0.35 -11.13 -15.37
N ILE A 128 -0.07 -12.34 -14.87
CA ILE A 128 1.27 -12.94 -14.95
C ILE A 128 1.66 -13.21 -16.42
N LYS A 129 0.75 -13.76 -17.23
CA LYS A 129 1.01 -13.99 -18.66
C LYS A 129 1.17 -12.68 -19.42
N ARG A 130 0.34 -11.67 -19.14
CA ARG A 130 0.48 -10.34 -19.74
C ARG A 130 1.85 -9.74 -19.45
N ASN A 131 2.36 -9.87 -18.22
CA ASN A 131 3.68 -9.36 -17.86
C ASN A 131 4.81 -10.07 -18.63
N LEU A 132 4.61 -11.34 -18.99
CA LEU A 132 5.54 -12.12 -19.80
C LEU A 132 5.38 -11.89 -21.31
N ASP A 133 4.22 -11.43 -21.79
CA ASP A 133 3.97 -11.24 -23.22
C ASP A 133 4.99 -10.24 -23.81
N PRO A 134 5.75 -10.60 -24.87
CA PRO A 134 6.71 -9.70 -25.50
C PRO A 134 6.08 -8.39 -26.00
N LYS A 135 4.80 -8.40 -26.36
CA LYS A 135 4.07 -7.18 -26.78
C LYS A 135 3.84 -6.21 -25.63
N THR A 136 3.73 -6.72 -24.40
CA THR A 136 3.66 -5.88 -23.20
C THR A 136 4.99 -5.22 -22.92
N ALA A 137 6.13 -5.77 -23.35
CA ALA A 137 7.45 -5.18 -23.13
C ALA A 137 7.67 -4.74 -21.66
N SER A 138 7.33 -5.61 -20.71
CA SER A 138 7.54 -5.35 -19.29
C SER A 138 9.03 -5.41 -18.95
N GLU A 139 9.58 -4.32 -18.43
CA GLU A 139 11.01 -4.23 -18.10
C GLU A 139 11.41 -5.22 -16.99
N TYR A 140 10.47 -5.60 -16.12
CA TYR A 140 10.69 -6.54 -15.03
C TYR A 140 10.24 -7.98 -15.34
N ALA A 141 9.87 -8.31 -16.58
CA ALA A 141 9.46 -9.67 -16.96
C ALA A 141 10.48 -10.75 -16.53
N TYR A 142 11.78 -10.43 -16.51
CA TYR A 142 12.85 -11.34 -16.09
C TYR A 142 12.70 -11.86 -14.65
N LEU A 143 11.98 -11.16 -13.76
CA LEU A 143 11.73 -11.63 -12.39
C LEU A 143 10.80 -12.85 -12.36
N LEU A 144 10.05 -13.07 -13.43
CA LEU A 144 9.15 -14.22 -13.60
C LEU A 144 9.85 -15.42 -14.28
N ALA A 145 11.13 -15.30 -14.64
CA ALA A 145 11.94 -16.36 -15.26
C ALA A 145 11.92 -17.73 -14.52
N PRO A 146 11.75 -17.81 -13.18
CA PRO A 146 11.62 -19.09 -12.51
C PRO A 146 10.38 -19.92 -12.92
N ILE A 147 9.34 -19.27 -13.47
CA ILE A 147 8.13 -19.95 -13.94
C ILE A 147 8.45 -20.77 -15.20
N LYS A 148 7.92 -21.99 -15.29
CA LYS A 148 8.11 -22.87 -16.45
C LYS A 148 7.69 -22.16 -17.74
N ASN A 149 8.54 -22.24 -18.77
CA ASN A 149 8.34 -21.62 -20.09
C ASN A 149 8.21 -20.08 -20.09
N ALA A 150 8.53 -19.39 -18.98
CA ALA A 150 8.41 -17.94 -18.90
C ALA A 150 9.36 -17.21 -19.86
N ASN A 151 10.64 -17.63 -19.87
CA ASN A 151 11.65 -17.06 -20.76
C ASN A 151 11.35 -17.36 -22.23
N GLU A 152 10.91 -18.58 -22.52
CA GLU A 152 10.54 -19.02 -23.86
C GLU A 152 9.35 -18.21 -24.38
N TYR A 153 8.32 -18.00 -23.56
CA TYR A 153 7.17 -17.18 -23.93
C TYR A 153 7.55 -15.71 -24.11
N ASN A 154 8.33 -15.14 -23.19
CA ASN A 154 8.82 -13.76 -23.31
C ASN A 154 9.73 -13.54 -24.52
N ALA A 155 10.46 -14.57 -24.95
CA ALA A 155 11.24 -14.56 -26.19
C ALA A 155 10.41 -14.83 -27.47
N GLY A 156 9.10 -15.02 -27.37
CA GLY A 156 8.21 -15.36 -28.49
C GLY A 156 8.41 -16.78 -29.05
N LYS A 157 9.00 -17.69 -28.25
CA LYS A 157 9.34 -19.08 -28.63
C LYS A 157 8.39 -20.12 -28.05
N ALA A 158 7.51 -19.75 -27.13
CA ALA A 158 6.43 -20.58 -26.60
C ALA A 158 5.09 -19.84 -26.71
N LYS A 159 3.98 -20.55 -26.55
CA LYS A 159 2.63 -19.98 -26.46
C LYS A 159 2.26 -19.67 -25.01
N ALA A 160 1.28 -18.79 -24.82
CA ALA A 160 0.78 -18.40 -23.49
C ALA A 160 0.23 -19.59 -22.69
N GLU A 161 -0.34 -20.58 -23.36
CA GLU A 161 -0.89 -21.81 -22.74
C GLU A 161 0.20 -22.75 -22.24
N GLU A 162 1.45 -22.60 -22.72
CA GLU A 162 2.59 -23.41 -22.30
C GLU A 162 3.29 -22.84 -21.06
N VAL A 163 3.04 -21.57 -20.73
CA VAL A 163 3.54 -20.93 -19.50
C VAL A 163 2.98 -21.66 -18.28
N GLY A 164 3.83 -21.95 -17.30
CA GLY A 164 3.51 -22.67 -16.07
C GLY A 164 2.63 -21.89 -15.10
N VAL A 165 1.56 -21.26 -15.57
CA VAL A 165 0.56 -20.54 -14.77
C VAL A 165 -0.81 -20.93 -15.29
N LYS A 166 -1.66 -21.46 -14.41
CA LYS A 166 -2.97 -21.98 -14.78
C LYS A 166 -4.00 -21.73 -13.69
N ALA A 167 -5.10 -21.06 -14.02
CA ALA A 167 -6.30 -21.10 -13.20
C ALA A 167 -6.96 -22.48 -13.39
N LEU A 168 -6.99 -23.29 -12.33
CA LEU A 168 -7.68 -24.58 -12.34
C LEU A 168 -9.20 -24.40 -12.24
N ASP A 169 -9.60 -23.39 -11.47
CA ASP A 169 -10.95 -22.89 -11.32
C ASP A 169 -10.88 -21.41 -10.87
N ASP A 170 -11.99 -20.81 -10.44
CA ASP A 170 -12.02 -19.39 -10.07
C ASP A 170 -11.21 -19.08 -8.78
N LYS A 171 -10.90 -20.07 -7.94
CA LYS A 171 -10.22 -19.90 -6.64
C LYS A 171 -8.90 -20.66 -6.52
N THR A 172 -8.51 -21.45 -7.50
CA THR A 172 -7.25 -22.21 -7.45
C THR A 172 -6.33 -21.84 -8.60
N LEU A 173 -5.18 -21.25 -8.25
CA LEU A 173 -4.11 -20.92 -9.19
C LEU A 173 -2.95 -21.90 -8.99
N GLU A 174 -2.59 -22.65 -10.04
CA GLU A 174 -1.41 -23.50 -10.06
C GLU A 174 -0.27 -22.78 -10.81
N ILE A 175 0.91 -22.72 -10.19
CA ILE A 175 2.14 -22.24 -10.79
C ILE A 175 3.17 -23.35 -10.77
N THR A 176 3.73 -23.67 -11.93
CA THR A 176 4.80 -24.64 -12.12
C THR A 176 6.10 -23.92 -12.45
N LEU A 177 7.16 -24.21 -11.70
CA LEU A 177 8.50 -23.65 -11.90
C LEU A 177 9.32 -24.50 -12.88
N ALA A 178 10.29 -23.86 -13.55
CA ALA A 178 11.26 -24.55 -14.41
C ALA A 178 12.29 -25.37 -13.60
N GLY A 179 12.49 -24.99 -12.33
CA GLY A 179 13.37 -25.65 -11.37
C GLY A 179 13.13 -25.10 -9.96
N PRO A 180 13.70 -25.73 -8.90
CA PRO A 180 13.49 -25.27 -7.53
C PRO A 180 14.00 -23.84 -7.33
N CYS A 181 13.17 -22.98 -6.73
CA CYS A 181 13.49 -21.57 -6.51
C CYS A 181 13.17 -21.15 -5.07
N ALA A 182 14.20 -21.09 -4.22
CA ALA A 182 14.05 -20.84 -2.78
C ALA A 182 13.41 -19.47 -2.45
N TYR A 183 13.50 -18.51 -3.37
CA TYR A 183 12.93 -17.17 -3.21
C TYR A 183 11.60 -16.98 -3.95
N PHE A 184 11.02 -18.03 -4.55
CA PHE A 184 9.79 -17.90 -5.34
C PHE A 184 8.65 -17.28 -4.54
N LEU A 185 8.47 -17.68 -3.28
CA LEU A 185 7.43 -17.10 -2.43
C LEU A 185 7.59 -15.58 -2.27
N LYS A 186 8.82 -15.03 -2.31
CA LYS A 186 9.05 -13.58 -2.27
C LYS A 186 8.68 -12.86 -3.58
N ILE A 187 8.61 -13.57 -4.69
CA ILE A 187 8.13 -13.00 -5.96
C ILE A 187 6.60 -12.80 -5.89
N THR A 188 5.89 -13.63 -5.13
CA THR A 188 4.41 -13.67 -5.12
C THR A 188 3.70 -12.46 -4.50
N TYR A 189 4.42 -11.62 -3.74
CA TYR A 189 3.90 -10.32 -3.28
C TYR A 189 4.27 -9.17 -4.22
N PHE A 190 5.14 -9.39 -5.21
CA PHE A 190 5.59 -8.35 -6.11
C PHE A 190 4.50 -8.02 -7.15
N LYS A 191 4.48 -6.78 -7.63
CA LYS A 191 3.43 -6.27 -8.55
C LYS A 191 3.22 -7.10 -9.82
N LEU A 192 4.25 -7.83 -10.27
CA LEU A 192 4.14 -8.72 -11.43
C LEU A 192 3.28 -9.97 -11.16
N MET A 193 2.99 -10.26 -9.90
CA MET A 193 2.16 -11.37 -9.45
C MET A 193 0.78 -10.90 -8.97
N MET A 194 0.47 -9.61 -9.09
CA MET A 194 -0.84 -9.06 -8.76
C MET A 194 -1.87 -9.41 -9.85
N PRO A 195 -3.15 -9.56 -9.48
CA PRO A 195 -4.20 -9.85 -10.45
C PRO A 195 -4.42 -8.63 -11.34
N GLN A 196 -4.78 -8.87 -12.60
CA GLN A 196 -5.13 -7.80 -13.55
C GLN A 196 -6.45 -8.15 -14.24
N ARG A 197 -7.34 -7.16 -14.35
CA ARG A 197 -8.65 -7.33 -14.99
C ARG A 197 -8.55 -7.14 -16.49
N GLN A 198 -8.56 -8.25 -17.23
CA GLN A 198 -8.42 -8.29 -18.69
C GLN A 198 -9.37 -7.33 -19.41
N ASP A 199 -10.65 -7.29 -19.02
CA ASP A 199 -11.65 -6.41 -19.62
C ASP A 199 -11.31 -4.91 -19.47
N ILE A 200 -10.71 -4.53 -18.35
CA ILE A 200 -10.30 -3.15 -18.08
C ILE A 200 -8.99 -2.83 -18.81
N VAL A 201 -8.01 -3.72 -18.73
CA VAL A 201 -6.72 -3.57 -19.43
C VAL A 201 -6.93 -3.43 -20.93
N GLU A 202 -7.72 -4.30 -21.55
CA GLU A 202 -7.99 -4.25 -23.00
C GLU A 202 -8.80 -3.01 -23.40
N LYS A 203 -9.78 -2.60 -22.59
CA LYS A 203 -10.59 -1.42 -22.85
C LYS A 203 -9.76 -0.14 -22.89
N TYR A 204 -8.82 0.02 -21.96
CA TYR A 204 -8.01 1.24 -21.85
C TYR A 204 -6.67 1.17 -22.58
N GLY A 205 -6.18 -0.04 -22.90
CA GLY A 205 -4.94 -0.25 -23.65
C GLY A 205 -3.77 0.50 -23.01
N GLU A 206 -3.11 1.35 -23.78
CA GLU A 206 -1.98 2.18 -23.31
C GLU A 206 -2.34 3.18 -22.20
N LYS A 207 -3.64 3.49 -22.03
CA LYS A 207 -4.13 4.39 -20.97
C LYS A 207 -4.44 3.66 -19.66
N PHE A 208 -4.32 2.33 -19.62
CA PHE A 208 -4.46 1.59 -18.38
C PHE A 208 -3.32 1.99 -17.43
N GLY A 209 -3.65 2.33 -16.19
CA GLY A 209 -2.66 2.75 -15.20
C GLY A 209 -2.17 4.20 -15.34
N THR A 210 -2.73 5.02 -16.23
CA THR A 210 -2.35 6.44 -16.39
C THR A 210 -3.29 7.40 -15.69
N GLU A 211 -4.48 6.96 -15.32
CA GLU A 211 -5.54 7.76 -14.70
C GLU A 211 -6.34 6.89 -13.74
N ALA A 212 -6.83 7.45 -12.64
CA ALA A 212 -7.64 6.72 -11.66
C ALA A 212 -8.90 6.08 -12.29
N SER A 213 -9.53 6.78 -13.25
CA SER A 213 -10.76 6.31 -13.94
C SER A 213 -10.55 5.15 -14.90
N ASN A 214 -9.29 4.81 -15.21
CA ASN A 214 -8.93 3.77 -16.18
C ASN A 214 -8.49 2.49 -15.49
N MET A 215 -8.70 2.40 -14.17
CA MET A 215 -8.21 1.32 -13.32
C MET A 215 -9.35 0.72 -12.51
N VAL A 216 -9.08 -0.43 -11.90
CA VAL A 216 -9.94 -1.07 -10.91
C VAL A 216 -9.03 -1.65 -9.82
N PHE A 217 -9.48 -1.62 -8.58
CA PHE A 217 -8.62 -1.82 -7.40
C PHE A 217 -9.07 -3.04 -6.61
N CYS A 218 -8.15 -3.77 -5.99
CA CYS A 218 -8.46 -4.91 -5.11
C CYS A 218 -7.70 -4.87 -3.78
N GLY A 219 -6.93 -3.82 -3.54
CA GLY A 219 -6.19 -3.58 -2.31
C GLY A 219 -6.99 -2.81 -1.23
N PRO A 220 -6.32 -2.43 -0.13
CA PRO A 220 -6.93 -1.74 1.02
C PRO A 220 -7.50 -0.36 0.70
N PHE A 221 -7.01 0.30 -0.36
CA PHE A 221 -7.49 1.59 -0.80
C PHE A 221 -7.88 1.59 -2.29
N THR A 222 -8.61 2.64 -2.67
CA THR A 222 -8.91 3.01 -4.06
C THR A 222 -8.40 4.41 -4.32
N ILE A 223 -8.05 4.72 -5.57
CA ILE A 223 -7.67 6.09 -5.96
C ILE A 223 -8.95 6.87 -6.22
N LYS A 224 -9.24 7.86 -5.36
CA LYS A 224 -10.39 8.75 -5.51
C LYS A 224 -10.08 9.91 -6.46
N GLU A 225 -8.89 10.49 -6.32
CA GLU A 225 -8.45 11.63 -7.12
C GLU A 225 -6.95 11.50 -7.41
N TRP A 226 -6.55 11.80 -8.65
CA TRP A 226 -5.16 11.94 -9.04
C TRP A 226 -5.03 13.23 -9.84
N VAL A 227 -4.39 14.24 -9.25
CA VAL A 227 -4.06 15.50 -9.92
C VAL A 227 -2.57 15.46 -10.23
N HIS A 228 -2.24 15.19 -11.49
CA HIS A 228 -0.85 15.06 -11.94
C HIS A 228 0.03 16.23 -11.50
N ALA A 229 1.23 15.90 -11.03
CA ALA A 229 2.23 16.82 -10.49
C ALA A 229 1.76 17.65 -9.28
N ASN A 230 0.68 17.24 -8.60
CA ASN A 230 0.15 17.93 -7.43
C ASN A 230 -0.14 16.97 -6.27
N LYS A 231 -1.12 16.08 -6.41
CA LYS A 231 -1.56 15.20 -5.32
C LYS A 231 -2.27 13.94 -5.81
N MET A 232 -2.37 12.98 -4.90
CA MET A 232 -3.23 11.81 -5.02
C MET A 232 -4.01 11.60 -3.71
N GLU A 233 -5.31 11.35 -3.82
CA GLU A 233 -6.18 10.98 -2.70
C GLU A 233 -6.56 9.51 -2.80
N LEU A 234 -6.12 8.73 -1.82
CA LEU A 234 -6.59 7.36 -1.63
C LEU A 234 -7.70 7.34 -0.58
N VAL A 235 -8.74 6.56 -0.85
CA VAL A 235 -9.83 6.33 0.10
C VAL A 235 -9.99 4.85 0.36
N LYS A 236 -10.33 4.50 1.59
CA LYS A 236 -10.51 3.13 2.04
C LYS A 236 -11.42 2.36 1.09
N ASN A 237 -10.99 1.17 0.69
CA ASN A 237 -11.78 0.27 -0.10
C ASN A 237 -12.68 -0.57 0.81
N GLU A 238 -13.94 -0.17 0.96
CA GLU A 238 -14.92 -0.90 1.80
C GLU A 238 -15.20 -2.33 1.29
N LYS A 239 -14.86 -2.65 0.04
CA LYS A 239 -14.98 -3.99 -0.54
C LYS A 239 -13.74 -4.85 -0.32
N TYR A 240 -12.66 -4.29 0.23
CA TYR A 240 -11.46 -5.05 0.54
C TYR A 240 -11.76 -6.11 1.59
N TRP A 241 -11.25 -7.33 1.39
CA TRP A 241 -11.56 -8.47 2.26
C TRP A 241 -11.12 -8.24 3.72
N ASP A 242 -10.05 -7.47 3.92
CA ASP A 242 -9.49 -7.11 5.23
C ASP A 242 -9.81 -5.65 5.62
N ALA A 243 -10.87 -5.06 5.06
CA ALA A 243 -11.24 -3.66 5.32
C ALA A 243 -11.40 -3.34 6.83
N LYS A 244 -11.72 -4.34 7.66
CA LYS A 244 -11.82 -4.17 9.13
C LYS A 244 -10.48 -3.88 9.79
N SER A 245 -9.39 -4.36 9.22
CA SER A 245 -8.02 -4.14 9.71
C SER A 245 -7.50 -2.76 9.28
N VAL A 246 -7.98 -2.24 8.15
CA VAL A 246 -7.65 -0.88 7.67
C VAL A 246 -8.31 0.18 8.55
N LYS A 247 -7.48 0.93 9.29
CA LYS A 247 -7.95 1.98 10.23
C LYS A 247 -8.07 3.36 9.60
N LEU A 248 -7.26 3.64 8.58
CA LEU A 248 -7.32 4.90 7.84
C LEU A 248 -8.51 4.89 6.89
N ASN A 249 -9.25 6.00 6.88
CA ASN A 249 -10.30 6.27 5.89
C ASN A 249 -9.69 6.91 4.64
N ASN A 250 -8.68 7.77 4.81
CA ASN A 250 -8.06 8.53 3.72
C ASN A 250 -6.53 8.52 3.84
N VAL A 251 -5.86 8.53 2.70
CA VAL A 251 -4.43 8.83 2.59
C VAL A 251 -4.27 9.92 1.56
N HIS A 252 -3.73 11.07 1.97
CA HIS A 252 -3.45 12.19 1.10
C HIS A 252 -1.97 12.20 0.77
N MET A 253 -1.63 12.00 -0.50
CA MET A 253 -0.25 11.98 -0.98
C MET A 253 0.03 13.28 -1.73
N LYS A 254 0.86 14.15 -1.17
CA LYS A 254 1.33 15.37 -1.85
C LYS A 254 2.56 15.06 -2.70
N ILE A 255 2.57 15.51 -3.95
CA ILE A 255 3.68 15.27 -4.88
C ILE A 255 4.67 16.42 -4.79
N ILE A 256 5.81 16.20 -4.12
CA ILE A 256 6.80 17.25 -3.85
C ILE A 256 8.23 16.71 -3.98
N ASN A 257 8.89 17.09 -5.08
CA ASN A 257 10.29 16.71 -5.34
C ASN A 257 11.31 17.57 -4.59
N ASN A 258 10.96 18.82 -4.26
CA ASN A 258 11.85 19.74 -3.58
C ASN A 258 11.93 19.45 -2.07
N GLU A 259 13.11 19.13 -1.59
CA GLU A 259 13.35 18.77 -0.19
C GLU A 259 13.00 19.90 0.79
N ALA A 260 13.36 21.15 0.48
CA ALA A 260 13.04 22.28 1.35
C ALA A 260 11.53 22.50 1.48
N ALA A 261 10.77 22.33 0.38
CA ALA A 261 9.32 22.39 0.39
C ALA A 261 8.71 21.24 1.23
N ARG A 262 9.22 20.00 1.10
CA ARG A 262 8.78 18.89 1.97
C ARG A 262 9.02 19.17 3.44
N MET A 263 10.20 19.69 3.78
CA MET A 263 10.51 20.06 5.15
C MET A 263 9.59 21.16 5.68
N GLN A 264 9.24 22.15 4.85
CA GLN A 264 8.26 23.17 5.23
C GLN A 264 6.87 22.59 5.46
N GLU A 265 6.41 21.67 4.60
CA GLU A 265 5.14 20.96 4.81
C GLU A 265 5.15 20.18 6.13
N LEU A 266 6.24 19.49 6.46
CA LEU A 266 6.35 18.75 7.72
C LEU A 266 6.30 19.70 8.92
N LEU A 267 7.08 20.78 8.89
CA LEU A 267 7.16 21.76 9.99
C LEU A 267 5.83 22.50 10.21
N ASN A 268 5.05 22.69 9.15
CA ASN A 268 3.74 23.36 9.21
C ASN A 268 2.58 22.39 9.48
N GLY A 269 2.84 21.08 9.65
CA GLY A 269 1.79 20.07 9.83
C GLY A 269 0.95 19.80 8.58
N GLY A 270 1.46 20.17 7.41
CA GLY A 270 0.85 19.87 6.11
C GLY A 270 1.08 18.42 5.65
N ILE A 271 2.05 17.73 6.24
CA ILE A 271 2.28 16.27 6.15
C ILE A 271 2.61 15.73 7.54
N ASP A 272 2.26 14.47 7.78
CA ASP A 272 2.44 13.80 9.07
C ASP A 272 3.79 13.07 9.15
N PHE A 273 4.36 12.68 8.01
CA PHE A 273 5.72 12.15 7.90
C PHE A 273 6.33 12.41 6.50
N SER A 274 7.66 12.41 6.41
CA SER A 274 8.43 12.63 5.17
C SER A 274 9.43 11.51 4.93
#